data_AF-A0A355SFH8-F1
#
_entry.id   AF-A0A355SFH8-F1
#
_cell.length_a   1.000
_cell.length_b   1.000
_cell.length_c   1.000
_cell.angle_alpha   90.00
_cell.angle_beta   90.00
_cell.angle_gamma   90.00
#
_symmetry.space_group_name_H-M   'P 1'
#
loop_
_entity.id
_entity.type
_entity.pdbx_description
1 polymer ?
#
loop_
_entity_poly.entity_id
_entity_poly.type
_entity_poly.pdbx_seq_one_letter_code
_entity_poly.pdbx_strand_id
1 'polypeptide(L)'
;HQDFSEDTYRTLVAADSAVMVIDAAKGVEEQTKKLFHVCKMRGIPIFTFINKLDRAGKDPFELMDEIETVLGIRSYPVNWPIGIQGDFKGVYNRNLSTIEVFKGGDHGQTRVSSTIGSADDPAFTKILGEDLHDKLKDDIQLLDIAGDKFDIEKVRSGELTPVFFGSALTNFGVE
;
A
#
# COMPACT_ATOMS: atom_id res chain seq x y z
N HIS A 1 -2.89 -20.41 1.92
CA HIS A 1 -3.22 -21.83 1.69
C HIS A 1 -2.06 -22.47 0.92
N GLN A 2 -1.74 -23.73 1.20
CA GLN A 2 -0.60 -24.43 0.59
C GLN A 2 -0.95 -25.10 -0.76
N ASP A 3 -2.21 -25.05 -1.17
CA ASP A 3 -2.69 -25.51 -2.47
C ASP A 3 -2.50 -24.43 -3.54
N PHE A 4 -1.24 -24.22 -3.94
CA PHE A 4 -0.93 -23.53 -5.21
C PHE A 4 -0.92 -24.58 -6.32
N SER A 5 -2.10 -24.81 -6.92
CA SER A 5 -2.27 -25.76 -8.03
C SER A 5 -1.85 -25.15 -9.37
N GLU A 6 -1.63 -26.03 -10.37
CA GLU A 6 -1.47 -25.65 -11.78
C GLU A 6 -2.58 -24.69 -12.26
N ASP A 7 -3.79 -24.79 -11.70
CA ASP A 7 -4.93 -23.92 -12.02
C ASP A 7 -4.71 -22.47 -11.60
N THR A 8 -3.95 -22.21 -10.53
CA THR A 8 -3.57 -20.84 -10.15
C THR A 8 -2.63 -20.23 -11.20
N TYR A 9 -1.71 -21.04 -11.74
CA TYR A 9 -0.82 -20.61 -12.83
C TYR A 9 -1.56 -20.42 -14.15
N ARG A 10 -2.55 -21.26 -14.47
CA ARG A 10 -3.39 -21.09 -15.67
C ARG A 10 -4.27 -19.85 -15.61
N THR A 11 -4.78 -19.50 -14.43
CA THR A 11 -5.59 -18.28 -14.24
C THR A 11 -4.76 -17.02 -14.51
N LEU A 12 -3.48 -17.02 -14.14
CA LEU A 12 -2.56 -15.91 -14.44
C LEU A 12 -2.31 -15.72 -15.94
N VAL A 13 -2.46 -16.75 -16.77
CA VAL A 13 -2.28 -16.64 -18.23
C VAL A 13 -3.39 -15.83 -18.89
N ALA A 14 -4.56 -15.71 -18.25
CA ALA A 14 -5.71 -14.97 -18.77
C ALA A 14 -5.85 -13.56 -18.18
N ALA A 15 -4.97 -13.14 -17.27
CA ALA A 15 -5.08 -11.88 -16.56
C ALA A 15 -4.29 -10.76 -17.23
N ASP A 16 -4.92 -9.60 -17.42
CA ASP A 16 -4.27 -8.38 -17.94
C ASP A 16 -3.39 -7.67 -16.91
N SER A 17 -3.62 -7.93 -15.62
CA SER A 17 -2.83 -7.42 -14.49
C SER A 17 -3.03 -8.30 -13.26
N ALA A 18 -2.13 -8.18 -12.27
CA ALA A 18 -2.21 -8.88 -11.01
C ALA A 18 -2.18 -7.91 -9.82
N VAL A 19 -2.92 -8.24 -8.76
CA VAL A 19 -2.84 -7.55 -7.46
C VAL A 19 -2.13 -8.46 -6.47
N MET A 20 -0.96 -8.02 -6.01
CA MET A 20 -0.17 -8.68 -4.99
C MET A 20 -0.52 -8.11 -3.62
N VAL A 21 -0.98 -8.95 -2.70
CA VAL A 21 -1.32 -8.53 -1.33
C VAL A 21 -0.20 -8.95 -0.38
N ILE A 22 0.33 -8.00 0.39
CA ILE A 22 1.37 -8.19 1.39
C ILE A 22 0.80 -7.85 2.77
N ASP A 23 1.11 -8.66 3.78
CA ASP A 23 0.79 -8.37 5.17
C ASP A 23 1.81 -7.39 5.75
N ALA A 24 1.37 -6.22 6.21
CA ALA A 24 2.24 -5.16 6.74
C ALA A 24 3.16 -5.63 7.88
N ALA A 25 2.72 -6.61 8.68
CA ALA A 25 3.54 -7.13 9.78
C ALA A 25 4.58 -8.14 9.31
N LYS A 26 4.35 -8.80 8.17
CA LYS A 26 5.22 -9.90 7.71
C LYS A 26 6.16 -9.49 6.58
N GLY A 27 5.73 -8.60 5.69
CA GLY A 27 6.46 -8.27 4.46
C GLY A 27 6.38 -9.40 3.41
N VAL A 28 7.46 -9.60 2.66
CA VAL A 28 7.47 -10.46 1.47
C VAL A 28 7.70 -11.93 1.86
N GLU A 29 6.62 -12.71 1.90
CA GLU A 29 6.67 -14.15 2.18
C GLU A 29 7.12 -14.99 0.96
N GLU A 30 7.56 -16.23 1.19
CA GLU A 30 8.07 -17.12 0.14
C GLU A 30 7.05 -17.37 -1.00
N GLN A 31 5.76 -17.48 -0.66
CA GLN A 31 4.69 -17.64 -1.65
C GLN A 31 4.55 -16.40 -2.54
N THR A 32 4.68 -15.20 -1.96
CA THR A 32 4.66 -13.92 -2.68
C THR A 32 5.78 -13.88 -3.73
N LYS A 33 6.99 -14.34 -3.38
CA LYS A 33 8.13 -14.41 -4.32
C LYS A 33 7.84 -15.31 -5.52
N LYS A 34 7.26 -16.49 -5.29
CA LYS A 34 6.94 -17.46 -6.34
C LYS A 34 5.91 -16.90 -7.32
N LEU A 35 4.83 -16.31 -6.80
CA LEU A 35 3.81 -15.65 -7.61
C LEU A 35 4.35 -14.49 -8.42
N PHE A 36 5.10 -13.60 -7.76
CA PHE A 36 5.71 -12.45 -8.38
C PHE A 36 6.62 -12.86 -9.56
N HIS A 37 7.45 -13.89 -9.37
CA HIS A 37 8.34 -14.38 -10.42
C HIS A 37 7.57 -14.83 -11.67
N VAL A 38 6.43 -15.50 -11.50
CA VAL A 38 5.59 -15.90 -12.64
C VAL A 38 4.95 -14.71 -13.34
N CYS A 39 4.40 -13.75 -12.60
CA CYS A 39 3.84 -12.53 -13.19
C CYS A 39 4.92 -11.75 -13.97
N LYS A 40 6.12 -11.60 -13.39
CA LYS A 40 7.26 -10.92 -14.04
C LYS A 40 7.71 -11.63 -15.31
N MET A 41 7.84 -12.96 -15.31
CA MET A 41 8.20 -13.72 -16.53
C MET A 41 7.17 -13.58 -17.66
N ARG A 42 5.91 -13.28 -17.32
CA ARG A 42 4.83 -13.09 -18.28
C ARG A 42 4.65 -11.63 -18.72
N GLY A 43 5.41 -10.70 -18.14
CA GLY A 43 5.24 -9.27 -18.37
C GLY A 43 3.90 -8.73 -17.88
N ILE A 44 3.28 -9.40 -16.89
CA ILE A 44 2.00 -8.99 -16.33
C ILE A 44 2.26 -7.81 -15.37
N PRO A 45 1.61 -6.65 -15.55
CA PRO A 45 1.66 -5.53 -14.61
C PRO A 45 1.18 -5.95 -13.22
N ILE A 46 1.90 -5.50 -12.18
CA ILE A 46 1.61 -5.86 -10.78
C ILE A 46 1.30 -4.58 -9.99
N PHE A 47 0.18 -4.60 -9.29
CA PHE A 47 -0.19 -3.62 -8.26
C PHE A 47 0.01 -4.26 -6.89
N THR A 48 0.60 -3.54 -5.95
CA THR A 48 0.87 -4.05 -4.61
C THR A 48 -0.05 -3.41 -3.59
N PHE A 49 -0.69 -4.22 -2.75
CA PHE A 49 -1.51 -3.77 -1.64
C PHE A 49 -0.94 -4.27 -0.31
N ILE A 50 -0.42 -3.35 0.50
CA ILE A 50 0.02 -3.58 1.88
C ILE A 50 -1.21 -3.51 2.79
N ASN A 51 -1.57 -4.66 3.36
CA ASN A 51 -2.77 -4.87 4.15
C ASN A 51 -2.48 -5.01 5.65
N LYS A 52 -3.54 -4.94 6.46
CA LYS A 52 -3.55 -5.14 7.92
C LYS A 52 -2.88 -4.03 8.74
N LEU A 53 -2.99 -2.79 8.26
CA LEU A 53 -2.52 -1.61 9.00
C LEU A 53 -3.33 -1.30 10.26
N ASP A 54 -4.46 -1.99 10.49
CA ASP A 54 -5.17 -2.00 11.77
C ASP A 54 -4.35 -2.63 12.92
N ARG A 55 -3.19 -3.23 12.61
CA ARG A 55 -2.26 -3.84 13.57
C ARG A 55 -0.88 -3.19 13.44
N ALA A 56 -0.06 -3.35 14.48
CA ALA A 56 1.35 -2.97 14.41
C ALA A 56 2.04 -3.72 13.27
N GLY A 57 2.68 -2.97 12.38
CA GLY A 57 3.37 -3.49 11.19
C GLY A 57 4.83 -3.05 11.13
N LYS A 58 5.52 -3.48 10.07
CA LYS A 58 6.84 -2.96 9.71
C LYS A 58 6.74 -1.50 9.25
N ASP A 59 7.86 -0.81 9.26
CA ASP A 59 7.93 0.53 8.70
C ASP A 59 7.63 0.51 7.17
N PRO A 60 6.82 1.44 6.64
CA PRO A 60 6.50 1.49 5.21
C PRO A 60 7.71 1.61 4.30
N PHE A 61 8.77 2.31 4.71
CA PHE A 61 10.02 2.39 3.94
C PHE A 61 10.74 1.04 3.93
N GLU A 62 10.78 0.34 5.07
CA GLU A 62 11.34 -1.02 5.13
C GLU A 62 10.56 -2.00 4.22
N LEU A 63 9.24 -1.89 4.17
CA LEU A 63 8.41 -2.72 3.29
C LEU A 63 8.69 -2.43 1.81
N MET A 64 8.87 -1.16 1.44
CA MET A 64 9.23 -0.78 0.07
C MET A 64 10.63 -1.27 -0.31
N ASP A 65 11.61 -1.12 0.59
CA ASP A 65 12.96 -1.64 0.38
C ASP A 65 12.95 -3.18 0.28
N GLU A 66 12.15 -3.86 1.09
CA GLU A 66 11.97 -5.31 1.01
C GLU A 66 11.38 -5.72 -0.35
N ILE A 67 10.37 -4.99 -0.86
CA ILE A 67 9.82 -5.23 -2.21
C ILE A 67 10.92 -5.09 -3.27
N GLU A 68 11.71 -4.02 -3.21
CA GLU A 68 12.76 -3.76 -4.20
C GLU A 68 13.88 -4.81 -4.13
N THR A 69 14.41 -5.08 -2.94
CA THR A 69 15.54 -5.99 -2.74
C THR A 69 15.18 -7.45 -2.97
N VAL A 70 13.97 -7.88 -2.57
CA VAL A 70 13.56 -9.29 -2.62
C VAL A 70 12.90 -9.64 -3.95
N LEU A 71 12.07 -8.76 -4.51
CA LEU A 71 11.35 -9.03 -5.76
C LEU A 71 12.07 -8.42 -6.98
N GLY A 72 13.00 -7.48 -6.78
CA GLY A 72 13.75 -6.86 -7.86
C GLY A 72 12.85 -6.01 -8.75
N ILE A 73 11.93 -5.25 -8.14
CA ILE A 73 11.01 -4.33 -8.81
C ILE A 73 10.98 -3.00 -8.08
N ARG A 74 10.97 -1.90 -8.83
CA ARG A 74 10.85 -0.56 -8.25
C ARG A 74 9.43 -0.37 -7.74
N SER A 75 9.25 0.46 -6.71
CA SER A 75 7.94 0.67 -6.10
C SER A 75 7.59 2.15 -6.01
N TYR A 76 6.33 2.48 -6.29
CA TYR A 76 5.80 3.83 -6.16
C TYR A 76 4.62 3.82 -5.19
N PRO A 77 4.71 4.45 -4.01
CA PRO A 77 3.57 4.55 -3.11
C PRO A 77 2.57 5.54 -3.70
N VAL A 78 1.34 5.08 -3.98
CA VAL A 78 0.24 5.91 -4.48
C VAL A 78 -0.44 6.63 -3.33
N ASN A 79 -0.57 5.94 -2.20
CA ASN A 79 -0.96 6.52 -0.93
C ASN A 79 0.10 6.19 0.15
N TRP A 80 0.00 6.82 1.31
CA TRP A 80 0.91 6.62 2.44
C TRP A 80 0.14 6.43 3.74
N PRO A 81 0.49 5.45 4.59
CA PRO A 81 -0.25 5.19 5.82
C PRO A 81 0.09 6.22 6.91
N ILE A 82 -0.91 6.58 7.70
CA ILE A 82 -0.77 7.49 8.84
C ILE A 82 -1.04 6.70 10.11
N GLY A 83 0.00 6.48 10.91
CA GLY A 83 -0.01 5.57 12.06
C GLY A 83 0.20 4.12 11.63
N ILE A 84 1.16 3.43 12.25
CA ILE A 84 1.56 2.06 11.87
C ILE A 84 1.79 1.15 13.08
N GLN A 85 1.68 1.68 14.31
CA GLN A 85 1.98 0.98 15.55
C GLN A 85 0.71 0.47 16.24
N GLY A 86 -0.36 0.23 15.47
CA GLY A 86 -1.71 -0.01 16.00
C GLY A 86 -2.50 1.27 16.27
N ASP A 87 -1.95 2.42 15.87
CA ASP A 87 -2.53 3.75 15.95
C ASP A 87 -2.97 4.28 14.58
N PHE A 88 -3.23 3.39 13.63
CA PHE A 88 -3.59 3.73 12.26
C PHE A 88 -4.82 4.63 12.19
N LYS A 89 -4.63 5.82 11.61
CA LYS A 89 -5.62 6.89 11.50
C LYS A 89 -6.17 7.07 10.08
N GLY A 90 -5.45 6.63 9.05
CA GLY A 90 -5.82 6.97 7.69
C GLY A 90 -4.70 6.82 6.68
N VAL A 91 -4.91 7.36 5.48
CA VAL A 91 -3.88 7.48 4.44
C VAL A 91 -3.85 8.86 3.85
N TYR A 92 -2.67 9.22 3.34
CA TYR A 92 -2.47 10.36 2.48
C TYR A 92 -2.42 9.91 1.02
N ASN A 93 -3.24 10.50 0.16
CA ASN A 93 -3.19 10.30 -1.29
C ASN A 93 -2.15 11.25 -1.89
N ARG A 94 -1.07 10.71 -2.47
CA ARG A 94 0.03 11.53 -2.98
C ARG A 94 -0.31 12.32 -4.24
N ASN A 95 -1.21 11.81 -5.07
CA ASN A 95 -1.61 12.49 -6.31
C ASN A 95 -2.59 13.63 -6.08
N LEU A 96 -3.50 13.46 -5.10
CA LEU A 96 -4.53 14.44 -4.78
C LEU A 96 -4.11 15.41 -3.67
N SER A 97 -3.02 15.11 -2.97
CA SER A 97 -2.58 15.83 -1.76
C SER A 97 -3.67 15.90 -0.69
N THR A 98 -4.45 14.83 -0.56
CA THR A 98 -5.56 14.72 0.39
C THR A 98 -5.30 13.67 1.46
N ILE A 99 -5.73 13.94 2.68
CA ILE A 99 -5.76 12.98 3.78
C ILE A 99 -7.17 12.41 3.88
N GLU A 100 -7.26 11.09 3.99
CA GLU A 100 -8.47 10.38 4.38
C GLU A 100 -8.29 9.79 5.78
N VAL A 101 -9.04 10.31 6.76
CA VAL A 101 -9.00 9.86 8.16
C VAL A 101 -10.24 9.04 8.50
N PHE A 102 -10.05 7.95 9.25
CA PHE A 102 -11.13 7.16 9.81
C PHE A 102 -11.71 7.78 11.07
N LYS A 103 -13.04 7.84 11.14
CA LYS A 103 -13.74 7.98 12.42
C LYS A 103 -13.93 6.58 12.98
N GLY A 104 -13.21 6.25 14.07
CA GLY A 104 -13.24 4.92 14.69
C GLY A 104 -14.66 4.37 14.79
N GLY A 105 -14.89 3.22 14.14
CA GLY A 105 -16.16 2.51 14.15
C GLY A 105 -16.06 1.25 15.00
N ASP A 106 -17.14 0.95 15.72
CA ASP A 106 -17.33 -0.27 16.49
C ASP A 106 -17.00 -1.52 15.63
N HIS A 107 -16.45 -2.57 16.25
CA HIS A 107 -15.92 -3.81 15.63
C HIS A 107 -16.98 -4.66 14.87
N GLY A 108 -17.74 -4.08 13.95
CA GLY A 108 -18.80 -4.75 13.21
C GLY A 108 -19.52 -3.94 12.14
N GLN A 109 -19.15 -2.69 11.85
CA GLN A 109 -19.76 -1.93 10.75
C GLN A 109 -19.03 -2.16 9.41
N THR A 110 -19.82 -2.46 8.37
CA THR A 110 -19.37 -2.78 7.00
C THR A 110 -18.78 -1.58 6.24
N ARG A 111 -18.94 -0.35 6.75
CA ARG A 111 -18.34 0.85 6.17
C ARG A 111 -18.04 1.87 7.27
N VAL A 112 -16.75 2.09 7.56
CA VAL A 112 -16.32 3.12 8.50
C VAL A 112 -16.47 4.48 7.82
N SER A 113 -17.12 5.45 8.48
CA SER A 113 -17.19 6.81 7.92
C SER A 113 -15.81 7.44 7.91
N SER A 114 -15.36 7.94 6.76
CA SER A 114 -14.11 8.69 6.63
C SER A 114 -14.35 10.19 6.50
N THR A 115 -13.30 10.97 6.72
CA THR A 115 -13.26 12.41 6.44
C THR A 115 -12.08 12.68 5.53
N ILE A 116 -12.36 13.25 4.37
CA ILE A 116 -11.37 13.54 3.33
C ILE A 116 -11.18 15.05 3.23
N GLY A 117 -9.95 15.51 3.13
CA GLY A 117 -9.64 16.92 2.91
C GLY A 117 -8.17 17.13 2.57
N SER A 118 -7.81 18.39 2.32
CA SER A 118 -6.44 18.76 1.97
C SER A 118 -5.49 18.46 3.14
N ALA A 119 -4.27 18.00 2.83
CA ALA A 119 -3.22 17.85 3.84
C ALA A 119 -2.77 19.19 4.45
N ASP A 120 -2.98 20.30 3.75
CA ASP A 120 -2.64 21.64 4.24
C ASP A 120 -3.75 22.25 5.12
N ASP A 121 -4.90 21.59 5.25
CA ASP A 121 -5.98 22.08 6.10
C ASP A 121 -5.60 21.89 7.59
N PRO A 122 -5.51 22.96 8.39
CA PRO A 122 -5.19 22.88 9.81
C PRO A 122 -6.15 21.99 10.62
N ALA A 123 -7.36 21.74 10.11
CA ALA A 123 -8.28 20.79 10.71
C ALA A 123 -7.67 19.38 10.79
N PHE A 124 -6.89 18.95 9.80
CA PHE A 124 -6.27 17.62 9.77
C PHE A 124 -5.09 17.49 10.74
N THR A 125 -4.35 18.57 11.00
CA THR A 125 -3.36 18.60 12.10
C THR A 125 -4.03 18.30 13.43
N LYS A 126 -5.21 18.89 13.69
CA LYS A 126 -5.97 18.64 14.93
C LYS A 126 -6.56 17.23 14.98
N ILE A 127 -7.02 16.69 13.86
CA ILE A 127 -7.61 15.35 13.77
C ILE A 127 -6.57 14.25 13.98
N LEU A 128 -5.38 14.41 13.37
CA LEU A 128 -4.29 13.45 13.45
C LEU A 128 -3.50 13.57 14.76
N GLY A 129 -3.36 14.79 15.28
CA GLY A 129 -2.37 15.15 16.29
C GLY A 129 -1.06 15.61 15.64
N GLU A 130 -0.28 16.41 16.36
CA GLU A 130 0.96 17.00 15.87
C GLU A 130 1.97 15.92 15.46
N ASP A 131 2.21 14.92 16.32
CA ASP A 131 3.20 13.86 16.07
C ASP A 131 2.96 13.09 14.75
N LEU A 132 1.73 12.64 14.51
CA LEU A 132 1.39 11.88 13.29
C LEU A 132 1.39 12.75 12.04
N HIS A 133 0.98 14.01 12.18
CA HIS A 133 0.94 14.94 11.07
C HIS A 133 2.35 15.40 10.66
N ASP A 134 3.23 15.67 11.61
CA ASP A 134 4.61 16.04 11.34
C ASP A 134 5.38 14.86 10.76
N LYS A 135 5.20 13.65 11.32
CA LYS A 135 5.75 12.43 10.71
C LYS A 135 5.28 12.25 9.27
N LEU A 136 3.98 12.42 8.99
CA LEU A 136 3.47 12.34 7.62
C LEU A 136 4.19 13.34 6.70
N LYS A 137 4.37 14.60 7.13
CA LYS A 137 5.07 15.61 6.32
C LYS A 137 6.51 15.22 6.03
N ASP A 138 7.23 14.75 7.04
CA ASP A 138 8.61 14.30 6.90
C ASP A 138 8.71 13.10 5.93
N ASP A 139 7.83 12.12 6.08
CA ASP A 139 7.76 10.94 5.21
C ASP A 139 7.46 11.33 3.75
N ILE A 140 6.48 12.20 3.51
CA ILE A 140 6.14 12.66 2.16
C ILE A 140 7.28 13.48 1.55
N GLN A 141 7.93 14.35 2.32
CA GLN A 141 9.09 15.08 1.85
C GLN A 141 10.23 14.14 1.44
N LEU A 142 10.48 13.09 2.23
CA LEU A 142 11.48 12.09 1.91
C LEU A 142 11.13 11.33 0.62
N LEU A 143 9.87 10.94 0.43
CA LEU A 143 9.40 10.29 -0.80
C LEU A 143 9.53 11.19 -2.03
N ASP A 144 9.33 12.49 -1.88
CA ASP A 144 9.44 13.43 -3.01
C ASP A 144 10.90 13.71 -3.41
N ILE A 145 11.84 13.58 -2.47
CA ILE A 145 13.27 13.76 -2.71
C ILE A 145 13.96 12.47 -3.19
N ALA A 146 13.65 11.34 -2.55
CA ALA A 146 14.39 10.08 -2.72
C ALA A 146 13.57 8.95 -3.36
N GLY A 147 12.25 9.08 -3.44
CA GLY A 147 11.38 8.06 -4.01
C GLY A 147 11.38 8.03 -5.54
N ASP A 148 10.92 6.92 -6.10
CA ASP A 148 10.65 6.82 -7.52
C ASP A 148 9.53 7.77 -7.95
N LYS A 149 9.60 8.21 -9.21
CA LYS A 149 8.48 8.91 -9.85
C LYS A 149 7.52 7.90 -10.44
N PHE A 150 6.23 8.24 -10.40
CA PHE A 150 5.22 7.47 -11.10
C PHE A 150 5.47 7.50 -12.61
N ASP A 151 5.49 6.33 -13.23
CA ASP A 151 5.68 6.15 -14.66
C ASP A 151 4.76 5.01 -15.15
N ILE A 152 3.70 5.38 -15.86
CA ILE A 152 2.68 4.42 -16.33
C ILE A 152 3.25 3.40 -17.32
N GLU A 153 4.27 3.75 -18.09
CA GLU A 153 4.87 2.82 -19.06
C GLU A 153 5.71 1.77 -18.33
N LYS A 154 6.44 2.16 -17.26
CA LYS A 154 7.12 1.20 -16.38
C LYS A 154 6.16 0.30 -15.60
N VAL A 155 4.98 0.81 -15.25
CA VAL A 155 3.93 -0.04 -14.66
C VAL A 155 3.45 -1.07 -15.67
N ARG A 156 3.17 -0.64 -16.90
CA ARG A 156 2.73 -1.52 -18.00
C ARG A 156 3.79 -2.55 -18.40
N SER A 157 5.07 -2.23 -18.29
CA SER A 157 6.16 -3.18 -18.57
C SER A 157 6.53 -4.08 -17.37
N GLY A 158 5.92 -3.88 -16.20
CA GLY A 158 6.21 -4.67 -15.00
C GLY A 158 7.53 -4.29 -14.31
N GLU A 159 8.06 -3.10 -14.58
CA GLU A 159 9.30 -2.56 -13.98
C GLU A 159 9.04 -1.72 -12.73
N LEU A 160 7.83 -1.16 -12.60
CA LEU A 160 7.38 -0.35 -11.47
C LEU A 160 6.05 -0.90 -10.93
N THR A 161 5.97 -1.21 -9.64
CA THR A 161 4.69 -1.54 -8.99
C THR A 161 4.14 -0.31 -8.25
N PRO A 162 2.90 0.12 -8.54
CA PRO A 162 2.18 1.02 -7.66
C PRO A 162 1.87 0.29 -6.34
N VAL A 163 2.14 0.94 -5.21
CA VAL A 163 1.92 0.41 -3.87
C VAL A 163 0.80 1.20 -3.20
N PHE A 164 -0.15 0.46 -2.65
CA PHE A 164 -1.27 0.97 -1.88
C PHE A 164 -1.20 0.41 -0.48
N PHE A 165 -1.47 1.24 0.51
CA PHE A 165 -1.51 0.94 1.92
C PHE A 165 -2.96 1.00 2.39
N GLY A 166 -3.40 0.00 3.13
CA GLY A 166 -4.75 0.00 3.69
C GLY A 166 -5.03 -1.13 4.69
N SER A 167 -6.31 -1.24 5.04
CA SER A 167 -6.84 -2.38 5.79
C SER A 167 -8.11 -2.86 5.11
N ALA A 168 -8.06 -4.07 4.56
CA ALA A 168 -9.20 -4.71 3.93
C ALA A 168 -10.32 -5.05 4.94
N LEU A 169 -9.99 -5.20 6.23
CA LEU A 169 -10.97 -5.46 7.29
C LEU A 169 -11.87 -4.26 7.56
N THR A 170 -11.37 -3.04 7.34
CA THR A 170 -12.16 -1.80 7.46
C THR A 170 -12.70 -1.30 6.11
N ASN A 171 -12.57 -2.11 5.06
CA ASN A 171 -12.95 -1.80 3.68
C ASN A 171 -12.28 -0.54 3.12
N PHE A 172 -10.96 -0.39 3.34
CA PHE A 172 -10.22 0.82 3.02
C PHE A 172 -8.99 0.61 2.15
N GLY A 173 -8.74 1.58 1.26
CA GLY A 173 -7.69 1.54 0.25
C GLY A 173 -7.99 0.60 -0.92
N VAL A 174 -9.24 0.11 -0.99
CA VAL A 174 -9.75 -0.82 -2.02
C VAL A 174 -10.60 -0.09 -3.06
N GLU A 175 -10.94 1.19 -2.83
CA GLU A 175 -11.74 2.04 -3.75
C GLU A 175 -10.89 2.73 -4.82
#